data_AF-X1FHP1-F1
#
_entry.id   AF-X1FHP1-F1
#
_cell.length_a   1.000
_cell.length_b   1.000
_cell.length_c   1.000
_cell.angle_alpha   90.00
_cell.angle_beta   90.00
_cell.angle_gamma   90.00
#
_symmetry.space_group_name_H-M   'P 1'
#
loop_
_entity.id
_entity.type
_entity.pdbx_description
1 polymer ?
#
loop_
_entity_poly.entity_id
_entity_poly.type
_entity_poly.pdbx_seq_one_letter_code
_entity_poly.pdbx_strand_id
1 'polypeptide(L)'
;MLLPEKPEIAHEIAQRLLGQKKLPSLEWLKIVATDEHILASLEKYHEPYAIFDDYYCGAIWSATVLQEQGVAALPRFAPYAASDYCADVLRHINHPFALTLLIRVAGQTKRCHDRMTKAIAAFPHAAMAALTELLGQKEENSWRIMLMTMLISQPALAEQVIPWLSTPAVAVLKSCQQQLTQPSNHASADLLPAVVVSPPWLSKKKKSPIPVL
;
A
#
# COMPACT_ATOMS: atom_id res chain seq x y z
N MET A 1 -31.85 6.91 -8.76
CA MET A 1 -32.30 6.22 -7.53
C MET A 1 -32.05 7.19 -6.39
N LEU A 2 -33.05 7.53 -5.56
CA LEU A 2 -32.77 8.29 -4.34
C LEU A 2 -32.09 7.33 -3.36
N LEU A 3 -30.86 7.65 -2.95
CA LEU A 3 -30.20 6.96 -1.86
C LEU A 3 -30.88 7.36 -0.55
N PRO A 4 -31.11 6.41 0.38
CA PRO A 4 -31.56 6.78 1.72
C PRO A 4 -30.51 7.70 2.36
N GLU A 5 -30.90 8.86 2.88
CA GLU A 5 -29.98 9.76 3.60
C GLU A 5 -29.63 9.21 4.99
N LYS A 6 -30.41 8.24 5.49
CA LYS A 6 -30.29 7.68 6.83
C LYS A 6 -29.76 6.24 6.79
N PRO A 7 -28.66 5.92 7.51
CA PRO A 7 -28.09 4.57 7.57
C PRO A 7 -29.09 3.49 7.98
N GLU A 8 -30.00 3.79 8.92
CA GLU A 8 -30.97 2.82 9.44
C GLU A 8 -31.92 2.32 8.34
N ILE A 9 -32.30 3.21 7.41
CA ILE A 9 -33.14 2.85 6.26
C ILE A 9 -32.33 1.96 5.30
N ALA A 10 -31.06 2.29 5.04
CA ALA A 10 -30.19 1.46 4.22
C ALA A 10 -30.02 0.06 4.83
N HIS A 11 -29.92 -0.03 6.16
CA HIS A 11 -29.82 -1.27 6.90
C HIS A 11 -31.08 -2.11 6.80
N GLU A 12 -32.26 -1.53 7.00
CA GLU A 12 -33.53 -2.24 6.85
C GLU A 12 -33.73 -2.76 5.42
N ILE A 13 -33.39 -1.94 4.41
CA ILE A 13 -33.47 -2.35 3.00
C ILE A 13 -32.52 -3.53 2.75
N ALA A 14 -31.27 -3.44 3.24
CA ALA A 14 -30.30 -4.51 3.10
C ALA A 14 -30.80 -5.80 3.78
N GLN A 15 -31.26 -5.74 5.02
CA GLN A 15 -31.75 -6.91 5.76
C GLN A 15 -32.93 -7.60 5.06
N ARG A 16 -33.85 -6.85 4.46
CA ARG A 16 -35.01 -7.42 3.76
C ARG A 16 -34.65 -8.06 2.43
N LEU A 17 -33.66 -7.50 1.72
CA LEU A 17 -33.35 -7.87 0.34
C LEU A 17 -32.12 -8.77 0.19
N LEU A 18 -31.22 -8.80 1.16
CA LEU A 18 -30.08 -9.71 1.19
C LEU A 18 -30.58 -11.16 1.22
N GLY A 19 -30.21 -11.95 0.20
CA GLY A 19 -30.63 -13.35 0.06
C GLY A 19 -31.87 -13.56 -0.81
N GLN A 20 -32.61 -12.49 -1.14
CA GLN A 20 -33.55 -12.53 -2.26
C GLN A 20 -32.77 -12.39 -3.58
N LYS A 21 -33.36 -12.78 -4.72
CA LYS A 21 -32.76 -12.75 -6.08
C LYS A 21 -31.68 -11.67 -6.23
N LYS A 22 -30.51 -11.99 -6.81
CA LYS A 22 -29.35 -11.07 -6.90
C LYS A 22 -29.76 -9.73 -7.51
N LEU A 23 -30.00 -8.73 -6.66
CA LEU A 23 -30.36 -7.36 -7.03
C LEU A 23 -29.08 -6.53 -7.07
N PRO A 24 -28.54 -6.19 -8.24
CA PRO A 24 -27.26 -5.47 -8.30
C PRO A 24 -27.34 -4.07 -7.69
N SER A 25 -28.54 -3.48 -7.66
CA SER A 25 -28.79 -2.17 -7.05
C SER A 25 -28.51 -2.14 -5.54
N LEU A 26 -28.37 -3.29 -4.87
CA LEU A 26 -27.97 -3.34 -3.45
C LEU A 26 -26.57 -2.79 -3.23
N GLU A 27 -25.71 -2.79 -4.25
CA GLU A 27 -24.36 -2.20 -4.17
C GLU A 27 -24.41 -0.73 -3.72
N TRP A 28 -25.42 0.03 -4.14
CA TRP A 28 -25.62 1.43 -3.78
C TRP A 28 -25.74 1.68 -2.27
N LEU A 29 -26.18 0.67 -1.52
CA LEU A 29 -26.29 0.78 -0.06
C LEU A 29 -24.93 0.91 0.63
N LYS A 30 -23.82 0.53 -0.03
CA LYS A 30 -22.45 0.72 0.51
C LYS A 30 -22.07 2.19 0.75
N ILE A 31 -22.75 3.12 0.08
CA ILE A 31 -22.51 4.56 0.26
C ILE A 31 -23.00 5.01 1.64
N VAL A 32 -24.15 4.47 2.09
CA VAL A 32 -24.88 4.98 3.27
C VAL A 32 -24.76 4.03 4.48
N ALA A 33 -24.72 2.72 4.24
CA ALA A 33 -24.69 1.73 5.32
C ALA A 33 -23.42 1.86 6.16
N THR A 34 -23.60 1.92 7.48
CA THR A 34 -22.52 1.96 8.49
C THR A 34 -22.33 0.66 9.27
N ASP A 35 -23.32 -0.24 9.32
CA ASP A 35 -23.26 -1.51 10.05
C ASP A 35 -22.30 -2.50 9.39
N GLU A 36 -21.34 -3.03 10.16
CA GLU A 36 -20.27 -3.89 9.66
C GLU A 36 -20.79 -5.22 9.08
N HIS A 37 -21.82 -5.82 9.68
CA HIS A 37 -22.37 -7.09 9.21
C HIS A 37 -23.11 -6.93 7.88
N ILE A 38 -23.83 -5.82 7.73
CA ILE A 38 -24.49 -5.46 6.48
C ILE A 38 -23.45 -5.15 5.41
N LEU A 39 -22.41 -4.38 5.72
CA LEU A 39 -21.34 -4.05 4.78
C LEU A 39 -20.60 -5.30 4.30
N ALA A 40 -20.23 -6.21 5.19
CA ALA A 40 -19.63 -7.49 4.83
C ALA A 40 -20.54 -8.33 3.90
N SER A 41 -21.85 -8.22 4.06
CA SER A 41 -22.81 -8.86 3.16
C SER A 41 -22.89 -8.16 1.80
N LEU A 42 -22.79 -6.82 1.78
CA LEU A 42 -22.80 -6.00 0.58
C LEU A 42 -21.50 -6.06 -0.22
N GLU A 43 -20.36 -6.40 0.37
CA GLU A 43 -19.07 -6.57 -0.34
C GLU A 43 -19.15 -7.54 -1.53
N LYS A 44 -20.05 -8.52 -1.45
CA LYS A 44 -20.33 -9.50 -2.51
C LYS A 44 -20.92 -8.88 -3.79
N TYR A 45 -21.42 -7.63 -3.69
CA TYR A 45 -21.99 -6.87 -4.81
C TYR A 45 -20.97 -5.85 -5.29
N HIS A 46 -20.23 -6.15 -6.35
CA HIS A 46 -19.30 -5.20 -7.00
C HIS A 46 -19.48 -5.15 -8.52
N GLU A 47 -20.49 -5.85 -9.03
CA GLU A 47 -20.85 -5.91 -10.44
C GLU A 47 -22.38 -5.82 -10.58
N PRO A 48 -22.90 -5.09 -11.58
CA PRO A 48 -22.18 -4.47 -12.69
C PRO A 48 -21.82 -2.99 -12.46
N TYR A 49 -22.21 -2.37 -11.33
CA TYR A 49 -22.05 -0.93 -11.16
C TYR A 49 -20.64 -0.53 -10.77
N ALA A 50 -19.97 -1.41 -10.02
CA ALA A 50 -18.65 -1.16 -9.47
C ALA A 50 -18.54 0.25 -8.86
N ILE A 51 -19.46 0.61 -7.96
CA ILE A 51 -19.79 2.02 -7.67
C ILE A 51 -18.54 2.86 -7.38
N PHE A 52 -17.61 2.39 -6.56
CA PHE A 52 -16.42 3.17 -6.18
C PHE A 52 -15.37 3.29 -7.29
N ASP A 53 -15.52 2.52 -8.37
CA ASP A 53 -14.69 2.57 -9.57
C ASP A 53 -15.45 3.01 -10.84
N ASP A 54 -16.69 3.51 -10.69
CA ASP A 54 -17.42 4.08 -11.83
C ASP A 54 -16.63 5.22 -12.49
N TYR A 55 -16.62 5.23 -13.83
CA TYR A 55 -15.86 6.18 -14.64
C TYR A 55 -16.19 7.65 -14.35
N TYR A 56 -17.47 7.97 -14.11
CA TYR A 56 -17.92 9.35 -13.97
C TYR A 56 -17.95 9.80 -12.52
N CYS A 57 -18.38 8.92 -11.62
CA CYS A 57 -18.75 9.28 -10.27
C CYS A 57 -18.02 8.46 -9.20
N GLY A 58 -17.23 7.44 -9.55
CA GLY A 58 -16.57 6.55 -8.59
C GLY A 58 -15.64 7.30 -7.63
N ALA A 59 -14.88 8.27 -8.14
CA ALA A 59 -14.06 9.15 -7.32
C ALA A 59 -14.90 10.05 -6.39
N ILE A 60 -16.04 10.56 -6.88
CA ILE A 60 -16.95 11.40 -6.10
C ILE A 60 -17.54 10.59 -4.95
N TRP A 61 -18.09 9.41 -5.22
CA TRP A 61 -18.69 8.57 -4.16
C TRP A 61 -17.64 8.06 -3.18
N SER A 62 -16.44 7.71 -3.65
CA SER A 62 -15.33 7.35 -2.76
C SER A 62 -14.97 8.51 -1.82
N ALA A 63 -14.85 9.73 -2.36
CA ALA A 63 -14.57 10.92 -1.58
C ALA A 63 -15.71 11.27 -0.60
N THR A 64 -16.97 11.15 -1.03
CA THR A 64 -18.15 11.39 -0.17
C THR A 64 -18.16 10.44 1.02
N VAL A 65 -17.99 9.13 0.79
CA VAL A 65 -18.00 8.15 1.89
C VAL A 65 -16.82 8.36 2.84
N LEU A 66 -15.64 8.73 2.32
CA LEU A 66 -14.49 9.10 3.15
C LEU A 66 -14.76 10.38 3.96
N GLN A 67 -15.43 11.37 3.39
CA GLN A 67 -15.76 12.62 4.07
C GLN A 67 -16.77 12.40 5.20
N GLU A 68 -17.78 11.56 4.97
CA GLU A 68 -18.84 11.30 5.93
C GLU A 68 -18.45 10.30 7.03
N GLN A 69 -17.62 9.30 6.69
CA GLN A 69 -17.36 8.15 7.57
C GLN A 69 -15.88 7.97 7.92
N GLY A 70 -15.01 8.84 7.41
CA GLY A 70 -13.58 8.82 7.68
C GLY A 70 -12.93 7.50 7.26
N VAL A 71 -11.98 7.05 8.07
CA VAL A 71 -11.20 5.82 7.79
C VAL A 71 -12.01 4.53 7.88
N ALA A 72 -13.19 4.55 8.51
CA ALA A 72 -14.10 3.40 8.57
C ALA A 72 -14.68 3.03 7.19
N ALA A 73 -14.58 3.93 6.21
CA ALA A 73 -14.95 3.68 4.83
C ALA A 73 -13.97 2.76 4.08
N LEU A 74 -12.69 2.74 4.47
CA LEU A 74 -11.62 2.13 3.67
C LEU A 74 -11.83 0.64 3.34
N PRO A 75 -12.36 -0.22 4.24
CA PRO A 75 -12.63 -1.61 3.91
C PRO A 75 -13.52 -1.79 2.66
N ARG A 76 -14.44 -0.85 2.41
CA ARG A 76 -15.36 -0.90 1.26
C ARG A 76 -14.66 -0.77 -0.09
N PHE A 77 -13.46 -0.21 -0.10
CA PHE A 77 -12.64 -0.03 -1.30
C PHE A 77 -11.80 -1.26 -1.63
N ALA A 78 -11.71 -2.24 -0.73
CA ALA A 78 -10.87 -3.43 -0.93
C ALA A 78 -11.18 -4.18 -2.25
N PRO A 79 -12.45 -4.39 -2.67
CA PRO A 79 -12.75 -5.02 -3.95
C PRO A 79 -12.29 -4.24 -5.17
N TYR A 80 -12.08 -2.93 -5.03
CA TYR A 80 -11.77 -1.98 -6.11
C TYR A 80 -10.31 -1.52 -6.08
N ALA A 81 -9.48 -2.07 -5.19
CA ALA A 81 -8.11 -1.61 -4.97
C ALA A 81 -7.21 -1.79 -6.21
N ALA A 82 -7.51 -2.78 -7.06
CA ALA A 82 -6.79 -3.02 -8.31
C ALA A 82 -7.28 -2.13 -9.46
N SER A 83 -8.44 -1.50 -9.31
CA SER A 83 -9.13 -0.77 -10.36
C SER A 83 -8.59 0.65 -10.53
N ASP A 84 -8.96 1.36 -11.59
CA ASP A 84 -8.24 2.58 -11.96
C ASP A 84 -8.65 3.82 -11.16
N TYR A 85 -9.94 4.00 -10.87
CA TYR A 85 -10.49 5.20 -10.23
C TYR A 85 -10.45 5.10 -8.72
N CYS A 86 -10.91 3.97 -8.16
CA CYS A 86 -10.90 3.78 -6.71
C CYS A 86 -9.46 3.75 -6.16
N ALA A 87 -8.54 3.08 -6.86
CA ALA A 87 -7.13 3.03 -6.46
C ALA A 87 -6.44 4.40 -6.57
N ASP A 88 -6.89 5.28 -7.48
CA ASP A 88 -6.38 6.65 -7.55
C ASP A 88 -6.77 7.43 -6.30
N VAL A 89 -7.99 7.25 -5.79
CA VAL A 89 -8.39 7.84 -4.50
C VAL A 89 -7.56 7.26 -3.36
N LEU A 90 -7.39 5.94 -3.29
CA LEU A 90 -6.59 5.27 -2.25
C LEU A 90 -5.16 5.80 -2.17
N ARG A 91 -4.52 6.13 -3.31
CA ARG A 91 -3.13 6.64 -3.33
C ARG A 91 -2.95 7.98 -2.63
N HIS A 92 -4.04 8.72 -2.40
CA HIS A 92 -4.03 10.02 -1.75
C HIS A 92 -4.30 9.97 -0.25
N ILE A 93 -4.50 8.78 0.32
CA ILE A 93 -4.88 8.61 1.73
C ILE A 93 -3.65 8.23 2.55
N ASN A 94 -3.27 9.11 3.49
CA ASN A 94 -2.20 8.85 4.46
C ASN A 94 -2.68 7.94 5.61
N HIS A 95 -3.01 6.68 5.29
CA HIS A 95 -3.46 5.71 6.29
C HIS A 95 -2.89 4.32 6.00
N PRO A 96 -2.32 3.59 6.98
CA PRO A 96 -1.69 2.29 6.76
C PRO A 96 -2.59 1.31 6.02
N PHE A 97 -3.88 1.26 6.38
CA PHE A 97 -4.83 0.35 5.72
C PHE A 97 -5.03 0.67 4.22
N ALA A 98 -5.01 1.95 3.81
CA ALA A 98 -5.10 2.30 2.38
C ALA A 98 -3.85 1.81 1.61
N LEU A 99 -2.67 1.97 2.21
CA LEU A 99 -1.42 1.44 1.67
C LEU A 99 -1.43 -0.09 1.63
N THR A 100 -1.98 -0.76 2.64
CA THR A 100 -2.17 -2.22 2.65
C THR A 100 -2.98 -2.70 1.44
N LEU A 101 -4.07 -2.00 1.09
CA LEU A 101 -4.87 -2.35 -0.09
C LEU A 101 -4.05 -2.23 -1.37
N LEU A 102 -3.30 -1.14 -1.55
CA LEU A 102 -2.44 -0.92 -2.72
C LEU A 102 -1.28 -1.93 -2.82
N ILE A 103 -0.63 -2.25 -1.69
CA ILE A 103 0.47 -3.22 -1.62
C ILE A 103 -0.01 -4.62 -2.04
N ARG A 104 -1.20 -5.04 -1.59
CA ARG A 104 -1.77 -6.36 -1.91
C ARG A 104 -2.02 -6.56 -3.40
N VAL A 105 -2.37 -5.50 -4.13
CA VAL A 105 -2.68 -5.58 -5.57
C VAL A 105 -1.51 -5.16 -6.46
N ALA A 106 -0.39 -4.73 -5.89
CA ALA A 106 0.74 -4.16 -6.62
C ALA A 106 1.31 -5.09 -7.70
N GLY A 107 1.22 -6.41 -7.51
CA GLY A 107 1.69 -7.42 -8.46
C GLY A 107 0.76 -7.69 -9.64
N GLN A 108 -0.46 -7.15 -9.67
CA GLN A 108 -1.45 -7.50 -10.69
C GLN A 108 -1.19 -6.82 -12.04
N THR A 109 -0.83 -5.53 -12.03
CA THR A 109 -0.54 -4.76 -13.25
C THR A 109 0.55 -3.73 -13.01
N LYS A 110 1.17 -3.25 -14.10
CA LYS A 110 2.13 -2.13 -14.03
C LYS A 110 1.51 -0.87 -13.41
N ARG A 111 0.23 -0.60 -13.66
CA ARG A 111 -0.49 0.54 -13.07
C ARG A 111 -0.66 0.39 -11.56
N CYS A 112 -0.98 -0.81 -11.08
CA CYS A 112 -1.06 -1.10 -9.64
C CYS A 112 0.30 -0.85 -8.95
N HIS A 113 1.39 -1.33 -9.55
CA HIS A 113 2.73 -1.11 -9.02
C HIS A 113 3.11 0.38 -8.97
N ASP A 114 2.83 1.13 -10.04
CA ASP A 114 3.08 2.58 -10.11
C ASP A 114 2.30 3.36 -9.04
N ARG A 115 1.01 3.03 -8.86
CA ARG A 115 0.17 3.62 -7.79
C ARG A 115 0.72 3.33 -6.40
N MET A 116 1.06 2.07 -6.12
CA MET A 116 1.68 1.68 -4.85
C MET A 116 2.97 2.48 -4.61
N THR A 117 3.85 2.56 -5.61
CA THR A 117 5.14 3.27 -5.50
C THR A 117 4.94 4.75 -5.20
N LYS A 118 4.01 5.41 -5.90
CA LYS A 118 3.65 6.81 -5.66
C LYS A 118 3.08 7.03 -4.25
N ALA A 119 2.21 6.14 -3.78
CA ALA A 119 1.63 6.22 -2.45
C ALA A 119 2.69 6.03 -1.34
N ILE A 120 3.60 5.07 -1.51
CA ILE A 120 4.73 4.84 -0.58
C ILE A 120 5.65 6.06 -0.52
N ALA A 121 5.96 6.67 -1.67
CA ALA A 121 6.79 7.86 -1.73
C ALA A 121 6.14 9.08 -1.06
N ALA A 122 4.80 9.21 -1.19
CA ALA A 122 4.05 10.29 -0.56
C ALA A 122 3.90 10.11 0.96
N PHE A 123 3.72 8.87 1.42
CA PHE A 123 3.35 8.54 2.80
C PHE A 123 4.24 7.44 3.41
N PRO A 124 5.55 7.70 3.61
CA PRO A 124 6.49 6.66 4.03
C PRO A 124 6.21 6.09 5.43
N HIS A 125 5.68 6.87 6.37
CA HIS A 125 5.27 6.37 7.70
C HIS A 125 4.14 5.35 7.58
N ALA A 126 3.06 5.69 6.88
CA ALA A 126 1.92 4.81 6.70
C ALA A 126 2.29 3.55 5.90
N ALA A 127 3.16 3.70 4.90
CA ALA A 127 3.68 2.58 4.11
C ALA A 127 4.54 1.64 4.94
N MET A 128 5.44 2.16 5.79
CA MET A 128 6.26 1.33 6.68
C MET A 128 5.36 0.55 7.64
N ALA A 129 4.37 1.21 8.24
CA ALA A 129 3.40 0.56 9.12
C ALA A 129 2.61 -0.53 8.40
N ALA A 130 2.11 -0.25 7.19
CA ALA A 130 1.38 -1.21 6.37
C ALA A 130 2.20 -2.46 6.03
N LEU A 131 3.47 -2.28 5.66
CA LEU A 131 4.38 -3.39 5.33
C LEU A 131 4.71 -4.23 6.56
N THR A 132 4.99 -3.60 7.70
CA THR A 132 5.28 -4.32 8.94
C THR A 132 4.08 -5.12 9.44
N GLU A 133 2.86 -4.57 9.34
CA GLU A 133 1.64 -5.29 9.69
C GLU A 133 1.37 -6.47 8.77
N LEU A 134 1.55 -6.27 7.46
CA LEU A 134 1.42 -7.35 6.47
C LEU A 134 2.42 -8.49 6.75
N LEU A 135 3.68 -8.17 7.01
CA LEU A 135 4.72 -9.15 7.33
C LEU A 135 4.50 -9.82 8.69
N GLY A 136 3.87 -9.14 9.65
CA GLY A 136 3.45 -9.74 10.91
C GLY A 136 2.36 -10.80 10.76
N GLN A 137 1.57 -10.73 9.67
CA GLN A 137 0.51 -11.68 9.35
C GLN A 137 1.00 -12.81 8.43
N LYS A 138 1.80 -12.48 7.42
CA LYS A 138 2.27 -13.40 6.39
C LYS A 138 3.63 -12.94 5.86
N GLU A 139 4.58 -13.86 5.88
CA GLU A 139 5.89 -13.63 5.29
C GLU A 139 5.81 -13.59 3.75
N GLU A 140 6.30 -12.52 3.14
CA GLU A 140 6.37 -12.37 1.69
C GLU A 140 7.64 -11.61 1.28
N ASN A 141 8.45 -12.24 0.42
CA ASN A 141 9.77 -11.72 0.05
C ASN A 141 9.70 -10.32 -0.60
N SER A 142 8.69 -10.05 -1.42
CA SER A 142 8.49 -8.76 -2.08
C SER A 142 8.29 -7.64 -1.04
N TRP A 143 7.44 -7.89 -0.02
CA TRP A 143 7.16 -6.95 1.05
C TRP A 143 8.37 -6.75 1.95
N ARG A 144 9.11 -7.82 2.26
CA ARG A 144 10.35 -7.73 3.04
C ARG A 144 11.40 -6.88 2.32
N ILE A 145 11.59 -7.06 1.02
CA ILE A 145 12.54 -6.25 0.24
C ILE A 145 12.13 -4.76 0.27
N MET A 146 10.84 -4.45 0.11
CA MET A 146 10.36 -3.08 0.21
C MET A 146 10.59 -2.49 1.61
N LEU A 147 10.25 -3.21 2.67
CA LEU A 147 10.47 -2.76 4.05
C LEU A 147 11.95 -2.51 4.32
N MET A 148 12.84 -3.43 3.92
CA MET A 148 14.28 -3.27 4.09
C MET A 148 14.81 -2.06 3.31
N THR A 149 14.34 -1.83 2.09
CA THR A 149 14.69 -0.66 1.29
C THR A 149 14.30 0.65 1.98
N MET A 150 13.11 0.68 2.58
CA MET A 150 12.63 1.82 3.35
C MET A 150 13.44 2.04 4.63
N LEU A 151 13.78 0.97 5.36
CA LEU A 151 14.60 1.06 6.57
C LEU A 151 16.01 1.53 6.28
N ILE A 152 16.61 1.11 5.18
CA ILE A 152 17.93 1.59 4.74
C ILE A 152 17.87 3.07 4.37
N SER A 153 16.82 3.48 3.64
CA SER A 153 16.70 4.86 3.15
C SER A 153 16.29 5.84 4.26
N GLN A 154 15.46 5.41 5.21
CA GLN A 154 14.83 6.26 6.22
C GLN A 154 14.72 5.53 7.58
N PRO A 155 15.86 5.19 8.23
CA PRO A 155 15.87 4.38 9.45
C PRO A 155 15.14 5.03 10.64
N ALA A 156 15.15 6.37 10.70
CA ALA A 156 14.50 7.13 11.78
C ALA A 156 12.97 6.97 11.82
N LEU A 157 12.34 6.52 10.73
CA LEU A 157 10.90 6.28 10.66
C LEU A 157 10.47 5.06 11.49
N ALA A 158 11.36 4.08 11.65
CA ALA A 158 11.04 2.84 12.35
C ALA A 158 10.55 3.12 13.79
N GLU A 159 11.27 3.95 14.53
CA GLU A 159 10.89 4.29 15.90
C GLU A 159 9.58 5.09 15.98
N GLN A 160 9.27 5.89 14.94
CA GLN A 160 8.07 6.73 14.90
C GLN A 160 6.80 5.91 14.66
N VAL A 161 6.89 4.78 13.95
CA VAL A 161 5.71 3.95 13.65
C VAL A 161 5.39 2.94 14.76
N ILE A 162 6.37 2.56 15.60
CA ILE A 162 6.19 1.56 16.68
C ILE A 162 4.91 1.76 17.53
N PRO A 163 4.56 2.98 17.97
CA PRO A 163 3.37 3.17 18.82
C PRO A 163 2.05 2.77 18.14
N TRP A 164 2.03 2.63 16.82
CA TRP A 164 0.83 2.34 16.02
C TRP A 164 0.82 0.92 15.48
N LEU A 165 1.80 0.10 15.86
CA LEU A 165 1.95 -1.27 15.40
C LEU A 165 1.42 -2.30 16.40
N SER A 166 0.93 -3.40 15.86
CA SER A 166 0.65 -4.61 16.61
C SER A 166 1.94 -5.26 17.12
N THR A 167 1.83 -6.03 18.21
CA THR A 167 2.96 -6.80 18.77
C THR A 167 3.73 -7.64 17.72
N PRO A 168 3.08 -8.42 16.83
CA PRO A 168 3.82 -9.16 15.80
C PRO A 168 4.51 -8.23 14.80
N ALA A 169 3.89 -7.11 14.41
CA ALA A 169 4.50 -6.14 13.50
C ALA A 169 5.74 -5.46 14.12
N VAL A 170 5.69 -5.15 15.42
CA VAL A 170 6.86 -4.63 16.16
C VAL A 170 8.00 -5.65 16.17
N ALA A 171 7.70 -6.94 16.35
CA ALA A 171 8.73 -7.99 16.33
C ALA A 171 9.40 -8.09 14.94
N VAL A 172 8.62 -7.99 13.85
CA VAL A 172 9.14 -7.95 12.49
C VAL A 172 10.04 -6.73 12.28
N LEU A 173 9.58 -5.54 12.68
CA LEU A 173 10.34 -4.30 12.50
C LEU A 173 11.69 -4.35 13.24
N LYS A 174 11.68 -4.79 14.50
CA LYS A 174 12.91 -4.96 15.29
C LYS A 174 13.85 -5.99 14.70
N SER A 175 13.32 -7.12 14.21
CA SER A 175 14.13 -8.14 13.52
C SER A 175 14.81 -7.57 12.26
N CYS A 176 14.07 -6.79 11.46
CA CYS A 176 14.64 -6.13 10.28
C CYS A 176 15.71 -5.09 10.67
N GLN A 177 15.49 -4.28 11.70
CA GLN A 177 16.50 -3.35 12.22
C GLN A 177 17.76 -4.08 12.71
N GLN A 178 17.60 -5.19 13.44
CA GLN A 178 18.72 -6.01 13.90
C GLN A 178 19.54 -6.55 12.73
N GLN A 179 18.89 -7.06 11.67
CA GLN A 179 19.56 -7.53 10.46
C GLN A 179 20.41 -6.45 9.79
N LEU A 180 19.99 -5.18 9.85
CA LEU A 180 20.76 -4.05 9.31
C LEU A 180 21.96 -3.67 10.17
N THR A 181 21.88 -3.89 11.49
CA THR A 181 22.96 -3.58 12.44
C THR A 181 23.96 -4.72 12.64
N GLN A 182 23.63 -5.93 12.18
CA GLN A 182 24.55 -7.06 12.31
C GLN A 182 25.83 -6.77 11.52
N PRO A 183 27.02 -6.92 12.14
CA PRO A 183 28.27 -6.76 11.43
C PRO A 183 28.36 -7.84 10.34
N SER A 184 28.17 -7.42 9.10
CA SER A 184 28.40 -8.22 7.92
C SER A 184 29.90 -8.32 7.69
N ASN A 185 30.38 -9.54 7.41
CA ASN A 185 31.75 -9.80 6.99
C ASN A 185 32.00 -9.21 5.59
N HIS A 186 32.14 -7.90 5.51
CA HIS A 186 32.62 -7.23 4.30
C HIS A 186 34.13 -7.33 4.25
N ALA A 187 34.68 -7.66 3.08
CA ALA A 187 36.12 -7.58 2.86
C ALA A 187 36.54 -6.11 2.98
N SER A 188 37.45 -5.80 3.91
CA SER A 188 38.08 -4.49 3.98
C SER A 188 38.98 -4.26 2.76
N ALA A 189 39.34 -3.02 2.48
CA ALA A 189 40.28 -2.69 1.40
C ALA A 189 41.59 -3.52 1.49
N ASP A 190 42.02 -3.87 2.71
CA ASP A 190 43.22 -4.67 2.96
C ASP A 190 43.06 -6.16 2.57
N LEU A 191 41.81 -6.64 2.49
CA LEU A 191 41.46 -8.01 2.10
C LEU A 191 41.09 -8.12 0.61
N LEU A 192 41.04 -7.00 -0.11
CA LEU A 192 40.69 -6.94 -1.53
C LEU A 192 41.95 -6.92 -2.40
N PRO A 193 41.97 -7.62 -3.56
CA PRO A 193 43.07 -7.53 -4.52
C PRO A 193 43.31 -6.08 -4.96
N ALA A 194 44.57 -5.70 -5.18
CA ALA A 194 44.96 -4.34 -5.57
C ALA A 194 44.22 -3.82 -6.83
N VAL A 195 43.81 -4.70 -7.74
CA VAL A 195 43.01 -4.35 -8.92
C VAL A 195 41.60 -3.82 -8.59
N VAL A 196 41.03 -4.23 -7.46
CA VAL A 196 39.72 -3.77 -6.99
C VAL A 196 39.87 -2.48 -6.18
N VAL A 197 40.94 -2.38 -5.38
CA VAL A 197 41.24 -1.21 -4.54
C VAL A 197 41.76 -0.02 -5.37
N SER A 198 42.52 -0.29 -6.42
CA SER A 198 43.10 0.71 -7.32
C SER A 198 42.95 0.27 -8.78
N PRO A 199 41.75 0.45 -9.36
CA PRO A 199 41.46 -0.07 -10.69
C PRO A 199 42.27 0.65 -11.77
N PRO A 200 43.04 -0.07 -12.60
CA PRO A 200 43.92 0.55 -13.60
C PRO A 200 43.16 1.32 -14.69
N TRP A 201 41.86 1.05 -14.87
CA TRP A 201 40.99 1.78 -15.81
C TRP A 201 40.48 3.12 -15.28
N LEU A 202 40.58 3.40 -13.98
CA LEU A 202 40.29 4.72 -13.39
C LEU A 202 41.52 5.63 -13.38
N SER A 203 42.72 5.05 -13.50
CA SER A 203 43.97 5.80 -13.62
C SER A 203 43.98 6.57 -14.95
N LYS A 204 43.93 7.90 -14.87
CA LYS A 204 44.10 8.78 -16.04
C LYS A 204 45.41 8.42 -16.74
N LYS A 205 45.34 7.89 -17.97
CA LYS A 205 46.53 7.69 -18.82
C LYS A 205 47.24 9.03 -18.98
N LYS A 206 48.49 9.13 -18.51
CA LYS A 206 49.37 10.25 -18.86
C LYS A 206 49.50 10.25 -20.38
N LYS A 207 49.06 11.33 -21.03
CA LYS A 207 49.33 11.55 -22.46
C LYS A 207 50.85 11.69 -22.62
N SER A 208 51.47 10.69 -23.22
CA SER A 208 52.85 10.79 -23.67
C SER A 208 52.92 11.83 -24.80
N PRO A 209 53.83 12.82 -24.76
CA PRO A 209 53.99 13.75 -25.86
C PRO A 209 54.48 12.97 -27.09
N ILE A 210 53.76 13.12 -28.20
CA ILE A 210 54.17 12.59 -29.50
C ILE A 210 55.42 13.36 -29.92
N PRO A 211 56.57 12.70 -30.21
CA PRO A 211 57.71 13.41 -30.77
C PRO A 211 57.33 13.80 -32.19
N VAL A 212 57.33 15.10 -32.46
CA VAL A 212 57.21 15.64 -33.82
C VAL A 212 58.55 15.43 -34.50
N LEU A 213 58.55 14.65 -35.58
CA LEU A 213 59.62 14.60 -36.58
C LEU A 213 59.22 15.48 -37.75
#